data_AF-A0AAV4YX39-F1
#
_entry.id   AF-A0AAV4YX39-F1
#
_cell.length_a   1.000
_cell.length_b   1.000
_cell.length_c   1.000
_cell.angle_alpha   90.00
_cell.angle_beta   90.00
_cell.angle_gamma   90.00
#
_symmetry.space_group_name_H-M   'P 1'
#
loop_
_entity.id
_entity.type
_entity.pdbx_description
1 polymer ?
#
loop_
_entity_poly.entity_id
_entity_poly.type
_entity_poly.pdbx_seq_one_letter_code
_entity_poly.pdbx_strand_id
1 'polypeptide(L)'
;MEHQINGIALPNEEGFFGQYGGQFIPPHLKAAMDEINLAYEEIRHTAEFQNELKDLFANYVGRPSPLFHAKSLSEQLGGAQIYLKREDLNHTGAHKINHCLGEALLAKYMGKTKVIAETGAGQHGVALATACALVSIPCEIHMGQVDIEKEHPNVVKMKILGANLISVTRGTATLKDAVDKLTKITNHAKKFF
;
A
#
# COMPACT_ATOMS: atom_id res chain seq x y z
N MET A 1 4.16 14.90 15.90
CA MET A 1 2.78 15.44 15.96
C MET A 1 2.76 16.89 15.47
N GLU A 2 3.01 17.13 14.17
CA GLU A 2 3.04 18.50 13.60
C GLU A 2 2.38 18.55 12.21
N HIS A 3 1.17 18.00 12.08
CA HIS A 3 0.32 18.24 10.92
C HIS A 3 -0.92 19.01 11.38
N GLN A 4 -0.69 20.25 11.80
CA GLN A 4 -1.76 21.20 12.06
C GLN A 4 -1.98 22.04 10.80
N ILE A 5 -3.22 22.07 10.30
CA ILE A 5 -3.65 23.08 9.34
C ILE A 5 -4.51 24.07 10.14
N ASN A 6 -4.09 25.33 10.22
CA ASN A 6 -4.78 26.37 10.98
C ASN A 6 -5.01 26.03 12.47
N GLY A 7 -4.08 25.31 13.11
CA GLY A 7 -4.18 24.94 14.53
C GLY A 7 -5.11 23.76 14.84
N ILE A 8 -5.70 23.13 13.82
CA ILE A 8 -6.52 21.93 13.96
C ILE A 8 -5.66 20.71 13.66
N ALA A 9 -5.60 19.76 14.60
CA ALA A 9 -4.97 18.46 14.38
C ALA A 9 -5.80 17.68 13.33
N LEU A 10 -5.14 17.20 12.28
CA LEU A 10 -5.79 16.47 11.19
C LEU A 10 -5.15 15.08 10.99
N PRO A 11 -5.97 14.02 10.81
CA PRO A 11 -7.42 13.99 11.05
C PRO A 11 -7.76 14.23 12.54
N ASN A 12 -9.04 14.50 12.86
CA ASN A 12 -9.50 14.45 14.25
C ASN A 12 -9.46 13.01 14.80
N GLU A 13 -9.73 12.82 16.09
CA GLU A 13 -9.70 11.49 16.76
C GLU A 13 -10.67 10.48 16.15
N GLU A 14 -11.73 10.94 15.49
CA GLU A 14 -12.70 10.11 14.78
C GLU A 14 -12.31 9.83 13.31
N GLY A 15 -11.15 10.31 12.86
CA GLY A 15 -10.64 10.10 11.50
C GLY A 15 -11.18 11.09 10.46
N PHE A 16 -11.77 12.21 10.87
CA PHE A 16 -12.31 13.23 9.95
C PHE A 16 -11.31 14.36 9.64
N PHE A 17 -11.24 14.72 8.36
CA PHE A 17 -10.66 15.94 7.83
C PHE A 17 -11.77 16.94 7.52
N GLY A 18 -12.18 17.72 8.52
CA GLY A 18 -13.41 18.53 8.41
C GLY A 18 -14.63 17.62 8.31
N GLN A 19 -15.34 17.66 7.18
CA GLN A 19 -16.52 16.81 6.94
C GLN A 19 -16.21 15.48 6.22
N TYR A 20 -14.95 15.24 5.82
CA TYR A 20 -14.55 14.09 5.00
C TYR A 20 -13.78 13.07 5.84
N GLY A 21 -13.86 11.78 5.51
CA GLY A 21 -13.16 10.71 6.23
C GLY A 21 -14.10 9.92 7.14
N GLY A 22 -13.66 9.57 8.34
CA GLY A 22 -14.41 8.73 9.28
C GLY A 22 -14.41 7.24 8.92
N GLN A 23 -15.07 6.44 9.76
CA GLN A 23 -15.11 4.98 9.64
C GLN A 23 -16.54 4.47 9.35
N PHE A 24 -16.97 4.52 8.09
CA PHE A 24 -18.29 4.03 7.66
C PHE A 24 -18.25 2.56 7.23
N ILE A 25 -17.96 1.67 8.19
CA ILE A 25 -17.73 0.24 7.95
C ILE A 25 -18.51 -0.65 8.93
N PRO A 26 -18.80 -1.91 8.57
CA PRO A 26 -19.40 -2.89 9.48
C PRO A 26 -18.63 -3.04 10.82
N PRO A 27 -19.32 -3.33 11.94
CA PRO A 27 -18.70 -3.39 13.27
C PRO A 27 -17.50 -4.34 13.38
N HIS A 28 -17.53 -5.48 12.69
CA HIS A 28 -16.44 -6.46 12.71
C HIS A 28 -15.17 -5.96 12.01
N LEU A 29 -15.31 -5.11 10.97
CA LEU A 29 -14.18 -4.45 10.31
C LEU A 29 -13.68 -3.28 11.16
N LYS A 30 -14.58 -2.55 11.82
CA LYS A 30 -14.19 -1.46 12.72
C LYS A 30 -13.25 -1.94 13.82
N ALA A 31 -13.59 -3.05 14.49
CA ALA A 31 -12.72 -3.61 15.53
C ALA A 31 -11.30 -3.94 15.02
N ALA A 32 -11.18 -4.46 13.80
CA ALA A 32 -9.89 -4.77 13.20
C ALA A 32 -9.12 -3.50 12.77
N MET A 33 -9.81 -2.48 12.25
CA MET A 33 -9.22 -1.17 11.92
C MET A 33 -8.72 -0.45 13.17
N ASP A 34 -9.49 -0.49 14.26
CA ASP A 34 -9.11 0.14 15.53
C ASP A 34 -7.86 -0.54 16.12
N GLU A 35 -7.76 -1.87 16.03
CA GLU A 35 -6.55 -2.62 16.41
C GLU A 35 -5.32 -2.16 15.59
N ILE A 36 -5.46 -2.03 14.27
CA ILE A 36 -4.39 -1.55 13.39
C ILE A 36 -4.00 -0.11 13.74
N ASN A 37 -4.98 0.76 14.01
CA ASN A 37 -4.72 2.17 14.34
C ASN A 37 -3.93 2.31 15.64
N LEU A 38 -4.32 1.58 16.70
CA LEU A 38 -3.60 1.57 17.97
C LEU A 38 -2.17 1.07 17.78
N ALA A 39 -2.00 -0.05 17.08
CA ALA A 39 -0.68 -0.60 16.81
C ALA A 39 0.18 0.34 15.96
N TYR A 40 -0.40 1.01 14.95
CA TYR A 40 0.31 1.96 14.12
C TYR A 40 0.83 3.15 14.93
N GLU A 41 -0.02 3.76 15.78
CA GLU A 41 0.38 4.92 16.60
C GLU A 41 1.48 4.57 17.61
N GLU A 42 1.54 3.32 18.09
CA GLU A 42 2.65 2.86 18.93
C GLU A 42 3.90 2.52 18.11
N ILE A 43 3.77 1.63 17.12
CA ILE A 43 4.90 1.01 16.40
C ILE A 43 5.64 2.05 15.55
N ARG A 44 4.94 3.01 14.93
CA ARG A 44 5.54 4.03 14.05
C ARG A 44 6.61 4.89 14.73
N HIS A 45 6.58 4.97 16.06
CA HIS A 45 7.52 5.75 16.87
C HIS A 45 8.68 4.92 17.42
N THR A 46 8.65 3.60 17.28
CA THR A 46 9.74 2.72 17.73
C THR A 46 10.97 2.88 16.84
N ALA A 47 12.16 2.86 17.46
CA ALA A 47 13.41 3.02 16.75
C ALA A 47 13.67 1.82 15.82
N GLU A 48 13.28 0.63 16.24
CA GLU A 48 13.42 -0.61 15.48
C GLU A 48 12.65 -0.52 14.15
N PHE A 49 11.37 -0.13 14.19
CA PHE A 49 10.54 0.01 12.99
C PHE A 49 11.09 1.09 12.05
N GLN A 50 11.46 2.27 12.60
CA GLN A 50 11.98 3.37 11.79
C GLN A 50 13.31 3.03 11.13
N ASN A 51 14.19 2.33 11.84
CA ASN A 51 15.48 1.91 11.31
C ASN A 51 15.32 0.85 10.21
N GLU A 52 14.48 -0.16 10.41
CA GLU A 52 14.22 -1.20 9.39
C GLU A 52 13.57 -0.60 8.14
N LEU A 53 12.57 0.28 8.30
CA LEU A 53 11.92 0.95 7.16
C LEU A 53 12.90 1.88 6.41
N LYS A 54 13.75 2.62 7.13
CA LYS A 54 14.75 3.52 6.54
C LYS A 54 15.82 2.73 5.78
N ASP A 55 16.26 1.60 6.32
CA ASP A 55 17.21 0.71 5.65
C ASP A 55 16.63 0.18 4.33
N LEU A 56 15.39 -0.33 4.35
CA LEU A 56 14.70 -0.80 3.15
C LEU A 56 14.49 0.32 2.13
N PHE A 57 14.17 1.54 2.57
CA PHE A 57 14.06 2.69 1.69
C PHE A 57 15.39 3.05 1.01
N ALA A 58 16.49 3.07 1.75
CA ALA A 58 17.79 3.42 1.20
C ALA A 58 18.37 2.30 0.32
N ASN A 59 18.41 1.08 0.86
CA ASN A 59 19.20 -0.02 0.32
C ASN A 59 18.41 -0.95 -0.61
N TYR A 60 17.08 -0.99 -0.50
CA TYR A 60 16.24 -1.80 -1.39
C TYR A 60 15.46 -0.96 -2.41
N VAL A 61 14.73 0.08 -1.95
CA VAL A 61 13.90 0.91 -2.84
C VAL A 61 14.76 1.83 -3.71
N GLY A 62 15.90 2.30 -3.19
CA GLY A 62 16.77 3.27 -3.88
C GLY A 62 16.40 4.73 -3.62
N ARG A 63 15.87 5.05 -2.44
CA ARG A 63 15.51 6.42 -2.04
C ARG A 63 16.75 7.20 -1.56
N PRO A 64 16.79 8.54 -1.74
CA PRO A 64 15.74 9.38 -2.33
C PRO A 64 15.71 9.31 -3.86
N SER A 65 14.49 9.31 -4.43
CA SER A 65 14.31 9.47 -5.87
C SER A 65 14.73 10.87 -6.33
N PRO A 66 15.39 11.02 -7.50
CA PRO A 66 15.86 12.31 -7.97
C PRO A 66 14.71 13.23 -8.42
N LEU A 67 14.98 14.53 -8.44
CA LEU A 67 14.14 15.54 -9.08
C LEU A 67 14.79 15.92 -10.42
N PHE A 68 14.16 15.54 -11.53
CA PHE A 68 14.73 15.73 -12.87
C PHE A 68 14.14 16.95 -13.55
N HIS A 69 14.97 17.92 -13.95
CA HIS A 69 14.52 19.07 -14.73
C HIS A 69 14.31 18.66 -16.21
N ALA A 70 13.06 18.59 -16.64
CA ALA A 70 12.67 18.25 -18.01
C ALA A 70 12.79 19.47 -18.94
N LYS A 71 14.04 19.90 -19.22
CA LYS A 71 14.36 21.13 -19.97
C LYS A 71 13.59 21.27 -21.28
N SER A 72 13.56 20.23 -22.11
CA SER A 72 12.87 20.27 -23.41
C SER A 72 11.36 20.51 -23.26
N LEU A 73 10.74 20.01 -22.20
CA LEU A 73 9.33 20.26 -21.92
C LEU A 73 9.11 21.69 -21.39
N SER A 74 10.01 22.19 -20.54
CA SER A 74 10.01 23.59 -20.08
C SER A 74 10.12 24.55 -21.28
N GLU A 75 11.03 24.28 -22.21
CA GLU A 75 11.25 25.06 -23.43
C GLU A 75 10.02 25.04 -24.33
N GLN A 76 9.42 23.87 -24.55
CA GLN A 76 8.20 23.74 -25.36
C GLN A 76 7.01 24.52 -24.79
N LEU A 77 6.89 24.60 -23.47
CA LEU A 77 5.84 25.38 -22.79
C LEU A 77 6.10 26.89 -22.75
N GLY A 78 7.36 27.32 -22.97
CA GLY A 78 7.72 28.73 -23.08
C GLY A 78 7.61 29.55 -21.79
N GLY A 79 7.55 28.90 -20.62
CA GLY A 79 7.41 29.61 -19.34
C GLY A 79 7.79 28.76 -18.13
N ALA A 80 6.84 27.97 -17.64
CA ALA A 80 7.02 27.16 -16.43
C ALA A 80 8.22 26.20 -16.55
N GLN A 81 8.99 26.07 -15.46
CA GLN A 81 10.07 25.09 -15.36
C GLN A 81 9.52 23.77 -14.84
N ILE A 82 9.58 22.70 -15.64
CA ILE A 82 8.97 21.41 -15.32
C ILE A 82 9.99 20.46 -14.68
N TYR A 83 9.73 20.08 -13.44
CA TYR A 83 10.51 19.09 -12.71
C TYR A 83 9.71 17.81 -12.47
N LEU A 84 10.33 16.67 -12.77
CA LEU A 84 9.75 15.34 -12.56
C LEU A 84 10.31 14.72 -11.29
N LYS A 85 9.46 14.45 -10.30
CA LYS A 85 9.83 13.65 -9.13
C LYS A 85 9.83 12.18 -9.51
N ARG A 86 11.03 11.59 -9.63
CA ARG A 86 11.26 10.31 -10.30
C ARG A 86 10.92 9.07 -9.47
N GLU A 87 9.69 8.99 -8.93
CA GLU A 87 9.21 7.78 -8.23
C GLU A 87 9.07 6.57 -9.15
N ASP A 88 9.14 6.75 -10.47
CA ASP A 88 9.25 5.68 -11.46
C ASP A 88 10.56 4.88 -11.32
N LEU A 89 11.60 5.47 -10.71
CA LEU A 89 12.88 4.81 -10.46
C LEU A 89 12.92 3.99 -9.17
N ASN A 90 11.87 4.04 -8.35
CA ASN A 90 11.80 3.20 -7.17
C ASN A 90 11.82 1.72 -7.60
N HIS A 91 12.34 0.85 -6.74
CA HIS A 91 12.13 -0.59 -6.93
C HIS A 91 10.63 -0.90 -7.12
N THR A 92 10.34 -1.91 -7.94
CA THR A 92 9.00 -2.22 -8.51
C THR A 92 8.45 -1.20 -9.52
N GLY A 93 9.10 -0.04 -9.72
CA GLY A 93 8.78 0.94 -10.77
C GLY A 93 7.68 1.94 -10.44
N ALA A 94 7.31 2.10 -9.17
CA ALA A 94 6.26 3.04 -8.75
C ALA A 94 6.41 3.49 -7.29
N HIS A 95 5.69 4.55 -6.91
CA HIS A 95 5.61 5.03 -5.53
C HIS A 95 4.91 4.04 -4.56
N LYS A 96 4.21 3.02 -5.07
CA LYS A 96 3.42 2.08 -4.25
C LYS A 96 4.28 1.23 -3.30
N ILE A 97 5.55 1.00 -3.63
CA ILE A 97 6.46 0.27 -2.74
C ILE A 97 6.67 0.99 -1.40
N ASN A 98 6.51 2.32 -1.37
CA ASN A 98 6.70 3.12 -0.16
C ASN A 98 5.71 2.73 0.94
N HIS A 99 4.41 2.68 0.63
CA HIS A 99 3.38 2.35 1.62
C HIS A 99 3.33 0.84 1.87
N CYS A 100 3.52 0.00 0.84
CA CYS A 100 3.52 -1.45 0.99
C CYS A 100 4.61 -1.95 1.96
N LEU A 101 5.80 -1.34 1.97
CA LEU A 101 6.84 -1.68 2.96
C LEU A 101 6.43 -1.28 4.37
N GLY A 102 5.83 -0.10 4.54
CA GLY A 102 5.31 0.35 5.83
C GLY A 102 4.23 -0.60 6.37
N GLU A 103 3.26 -0.98 5.54
CA GLU A 103 2.18 -1.90 5.88
C GLU A 103 2.68 -3.32 6.18
N ALA A 104 3.57 -3.86 5.34
CA ALA A 104 4.13 -5.20 5.56
C ALA A 104 4.98 -5.27 6.83
N LEU A 105 5.77 -4.24 7.12
CA LEU A 105 6.48 -4.14 8.40
C LEU A 105 5.51 -3.99 9.56
N LEU A 106 4.50 -3.12 9.46
CA LEU A 106 3.51 -2.97 10.53
C LEU A 106 2.84 -4.32 10.83
N ALA A 107 2.43 -5.06 9.80
CA ALA A 107 1.88 -6.41 9.94
C ALA A 107 2.84 -7.37 10.65
N LYS A 108 4.15 -7.34 10.31
CA LYS A 108 5.20 -8.11 10.99
C LYS A 108 5.30 -7.75 12.47
N TYR A 109 5.37 -6.46 12.81
CA TYR A 109 5.50 -5.99 14.20
C TYR A 109 4.24 -6.25 15.03
N MET A 110 3.06 -6.24 14.40
CA MET A 110 1.79 -6.67 15.01
C MET A 110 1.69 -8.19 15.22
N GLY A 111 2.67 -8.98 14.74
CA GLY A 111 2.62 -10.44 14.80
C GLY A 111 1.57 -11.07 13.89
N LYS A 112 1.13 -10.37 12.84
CA LYS A 112 0.20 -10.91 11.85
C LYS A 112 0.90 -11.99 11.03
N THR A 113 0.13 -13.02 10.65
CA THR A 113 0.67 -14.21 10.00
C THR A 113 0.48 -14.23 8.49
N LYS A 114 -0.25 -13.24 7.96
CA LYS A 114 -0.57 -13.11 6.54
C LYS A 114 -1.00 -11.68 6.24
N VAL A 115 -0.60 -11.17 5.09
CA VAL A 115 -1.13 -9.95 4.47
C VAL A 115 -2.06 -10.35 3.32
N ILE A 116 -3.22 -9.72 3.25
CA ILE A 116 -4.16 -9.85 2.15
C ILE A 116 -4.36 -8.48 1.48
N ALA A 117 -4.54 -8.45 0.17
CA ALA A 117 -4.92 -7.22 -0.53
C ALA A 117 -5.61 -7.54 -1.86
N GLU A 118 -6.21 -6.54 -2.48
CA GLU A 118 -6.71 -6.61 -3.83
C GLU A 118 -5.76 -5.99 -4.84
N THR A 119 -5.95 -6.29 -6.11
CA THR A 119 -5.37 -5.46 -7.15
C THR A 119 -6.21 -5.48 -8.43
N GLY A 120 -6.17 -4.37 -9.17
CA GLY A 120 -6.73 -4.25 -10.52
C GLY A 120 -5.61 -4.43 -11.53
N ALA A 121 -4.99 -3.32 -11.96
CA ALA A 121 -3.85 -3.32 -12.89
C ALA A 121 -2.60 -4.10 -12.41
N GLY A 122 -2.53 -4.53 -11.15
CA GLY A 122 -1.47 -5.40 -10.63
C GLY A 122 -0.27 -4.69 -9.99
N GLN A 123 -0.07 -3.39 -10.21
CA GLN A 123 1.08 -2.67 -9.64
C GLN A 123 1.10 -2.66 -8.10
N HIS A 124 -0.07 -2.53 -7.46
CA HIS A 124 -0.15 -2.63 -5.99
C HIS A 124 0.14 -4.07 -5.52
N GLY A 125 -0.44 -5.08 -6.18
CA GLY A 125 -0.19 -6.47 -5.85
C GLY A 125 1.29 -6.86 -5.98
N VAL A 126 1.98 -6.38 -7.01
CA VAL A 126 3.45 -6.58 -7.16
C VAL A 126 4.22 -5.90 -6.04
N ALA A 127 3.91 -4.64 -5.72
CA ALA A 127 4.59 -3.91 -4.64
C ALA A 127 4.39 -4.58 -3.28
N LEU A 128 3.16 -5.02 -2.97
CA LEU A 128 2.84 -5.67 -1.70
C LEU A 128 3.44 -7.07 -1.61
N ALA A 129 3.37 -7.87 -2.69
CA ALA A 129 4.04 -9.17 -2.75
C ALA A 129 5.55 -9.04 -2.52
N THR A 130 6.16 -8.00 -3.10
CA THR A 130 7.59 -7.69 -2.91
C THR A 130 7.90 -7.34 -1.45
N ALA A 131 7.13 -6.42 -0.86
CA ALA A 131 7.28 -6.04 0.54
C ALA A 131 7.09 -7.24 1.48
N CYS A 132 6.08 -8.07 1.23
CA CYS A 132 5.80 -9.26 2.02
C CYS A 132 6.92 -10.30 1.94
N ALA A 133 7.49 -10.51 0.75
CA ALA A 133 8.63 -11.40 0.55
C ALA A 133 9.86 -10.94 1.33
N LEU A 134 10.13 -9.62 1.38
CA LEU A 134 11.25 -9.06 2.14
C LEU A 134 11.12 -9.25 3.65
N VAL A 135 9.91 -9.04 4.18
CA VAL A 135 9.67 -9.13 5.62
C VAL A 135 9.23 -10.54 6.06
N SER A 136 9.25 -11.50 5.15
CA SER A 136 8.92 -12.92 5.37
C SER A 136 7.49 -13.15 5.90
N ILE A 137 6.51 -12.39 5.41
CA ILE A 137 5.09 -12.61 5.71
C ILE A 137 4.35 -13.17 4.48
N PRO A 138 3.54 -14.24 4.60
CA PRO A 138 2.74 -14.73 3.49
C PRO A 138 1.82 -13.65 2.91
N CYS A 139 1.77 -13.55 1.58
CA CYS A 139 0.94 -12.60 0.86
C CYS A 139 -0.16 -13.31 0.06
N GLU A 140 -1.39 -12.81 0.13
CA GLU A 140 -2.52 -13.28 -0.67
C GLU A 140 -3.15 -12.10 -1.42
N ILE A 141 -3.16 -12.16 -2.75
CA ILE A 141 -3.67 -11.07 -3.59
C ILE A 141 -4.94 -11.52 -4.29
N HIS A 142 -6.04 -10.79 -4.12
CA HIS A 142 -7.30 -11.02 -4.80
C HIS A 142 -7.38 -10.14 -6.05
N MET A 143 -7.62 -10.73 -7.21
CA MET A 143 -7.61 -10.01 -8.49
C MET A 143 -8.75 -10.50 -9.36
N GLY A 144 -9.46 -9.56 -10.02
CA GLY A 144 -10.54 -9.89 -10.94
C GLY A 144 -10.04 -10.75 -12.10
N GLN A 145 -10.81 -11.75 -12.54
CA GLN A 145 -10.40 -12.64 -13.62
C GLN A 145 -10.07 -11.88 -14.91
N VAL A 146 -10.88 -10.86 -15.25
CA VAL A 146 -10.65 -10.02 -16.43
C VAL A 146 -9.31 -9.30 -16.33
N ASP A 147 -8.94 -8.84 -15.13
CA ASP A 147 -7.68 -8.15 -14.90
C ASP A 147 -6.50 -9.13 -14.91
N ILE A 148 -6.68 -10.37 -14.43
CA ILE A 148 -5.65 -11.43 -14.52
C ILE A 148 -5.30 -11.74 -15.97
N GLU A 149 -6.29 -11.83 -16.85
CA GLU A 149 -6.10 -12.12 -18.26
C GLU A 149 -5.38 -10.95 -18.98
N LYS A 150 -5.71 -9.70 -18.62
CA LYS A 150 -5.12 -8.50 -19.21
C LYS A 150 -3.70 -8.21 -18.71
N GLU A 151 -3.45 -8.40 -17.42
CA GLU A 151 -2.23 -7.94 -16.73
C GLU A 151 -1.26 -9.09 -16.46
N HIS A 152 -1.12 -9.99 -17.45
CA HIS A 152 -0.29 -11.19 -17.36
C HIS A 152 1.13 -10.93 -16.82
N PRO A 153 1.87 -9.86 -17.21
CA PRO A 153 3.19 -9.60 -16.66
C PRO A 153 3.21 -9.37 -15.15
N ASN A 154 2.23 -8.66 -14.60
CA ASN A 154 2.14 -8.41 -13.16
C ASN A 154 1.70 -9.66 -12.40
N VAL A 155 0.79 -10.46 -12.99
CA VAL A 155 0.39 -11.77 -12.46
C VAL A 155 1.60 -12.70 -12.30
N VAL A 156 2.45 -12.78 -13.32
CA VAL A 156 3.67 -13.62 -13.27
C VAL A 156 4.63 -13.11 -12.20
N LYS A 157 4.88 -11.81 -12.11
CA LYS A 157 5.73 -11.22 -11.06
C LYS A 157 5.23 -11.57 -9.66
N MET A 158 3.92 -11.42 -9.40
CA MET A 158 3.33 -11.78 -8.11
C MET A 158 3.55 -13.26 -7.76
N LYS A 159 3.40 -14.17 -8.73
CA LYS A 159 3.67 -15.60 -8.53
C LYS A 159 5.14 -15.89 -8.23
N ILE A 160 6.08 -15.25 -8.94
CA ILE A 160 7.52 -15.40 -8.71
C ILE A 160 7.90 -14.92 -7.31
N LEU A 161 7.26 -13.84 -6.83
CA LEU A 161 7.43 -13.30 -5.49
C LEU A 161 6.77 -14.17 -4.40
N GLY A 162 6.13 -15.28 -4.75
CA GLY A 162 5.51 -16.21 -3.80
C GLY A 162 4.13 -15.79 -3.30
N ALA A 163 3.49 -14.78 -3.90
CA ALA A 163 2.15 -14.39 -3.52
C ALA A 163 1.10 -15.41 -3.99
N ASN A 164 0.15 -15.73 -3.10
CA ASN A 164 -1.01 -16.55 -3.43
C ASN A 164 -2.05 -15.70 -4.17
N LEU A 165 -2.10 -15.81 -5.50
CA LEU A 165 -3.05 -15.06 -6.32
C LEU A 165 -4.40 -15.76 -6.39
N ILE A 166 -5.45 -15.08 -5.91
CA ILE A 166 -6.83 -15.58 -5.88
C ILE A 166 -7.64 -14.87 -6.96
N SER A 167 -8.11 -15.63 -7.95
CA SER A 167 -9.02 -15.13 -8.98
C SER A 167 -10.40 -14.83 -8.40
N VAL A 168 -10.96 -13.68 -8.78
CA VAL A 168 -12.33 -13.28 -8.46
C VAL A 168 -13.16 -13.29 -9.74
N THR A 169 -14.12 -14.22 -9.78
CA THR A 169 -14.95 -14.50 -10.96
C THR A 169 -16.40 -14.02 -10.81
N ARG A 170 -16.78 -13.58 -9.61
CA ARG A 170 -18.13 -13.08 -9.31
C ARG A 170 -18.27 -11.62 -9.77
N GLY A 171 -19.48 -11.24 -10.17
CA GLY A 171 -19.78 -9.85 -10.52
C GLY A 171 -19.22 -9.49 -11.89
N THR A 172 -18.61 -8.31 -12.01
CA THR A 172 -17.94 -7.89 -13.26
C THR A 172 -16.54 -8.47 -13.39
N ALA A 173 -16.06 -9.19 -12.37
CA ALA A 173 -14.73 -9.80 -12.30
C ALA A 173 -13.60 -8.77 -12.48
N THR A 174 -13.76 -7.60 -11.84
CA THR A 174 -12.79 -6.49 -11.83
C THR A 174 -12.38 -6.10 -10.40
N LEU A 175 -11.53 -5.07 -10.24
CA LEU A 175 -11.09 -4.53 -8.95
C LEU A 175 -12.20 -4.39 -7.90
N LYS A 176 -13.37 -3.86 -8.26
CA LYS A 176 -14.47 -3.67 -7.31
C LYS A 176 -14.89 -5.00 -6.64
N ASP A 177 -15.01 -6.06 -7.43
CA ASP A 177 -15.41 -7.37 -6.90
C ASP A 177 -14.31 -7.99 -6.03
N ALA A 178 -13.05 -7.67 -6.31
CA ALA A 178 -11.93 -8.09 -5.46
C ALA A 178 -11.98 -7.43 -4.08
N VAL A 179 -12.27 -6.12 -4.01
CA VAL A 179 -12.52 -5.39 -2.74
C VAL A 179 -13.71 -6.00 -1.99
N ASP A 180 -14.83 -6.22 -2.68
CA ASP A 180 -16.04 -6.79 -2.08
C ASP A 180 -15.84 -8.21 -1.52
N LYS A 181 -14.89 -8.96 -2.08
CA LYS A 181 -14.53 -10.29 -1.58
C LYS A 181 -13.68 -10.19 -0.31
N LEU A 182 -12.70 -9.28 -0.29
CA LEU A 182 -11.81 -9.08 0.87
C LEU A 182 -12.57 -8.63 2.11
N THR A 183 -13.51 -7.69 1.95
CA THR A 183 -14.35 -7.18 3.05
C THR A 183 -15.26 -8.25 3.67
N LYS A 184 -15.47 -9.39 3.00
CA LYS A 184 -16.27 -10.53 3.49
C LYS A 184 -15.43 -11.64 4.12
N ILE A 185 -14.10 -11.53 4.11
CA ILE A 185 -13.23 -12.52 4.72
C ILE A 185 -13.38 -12.43 6.23
N THR A 186 -13.76 -13.54 6.86
CA THR A 186 -13.80 -13.65 8.32
C THR A 186 -12.42 -13.98 8.89
N ASN A 187 -12.23 -13.73 10.20
CA ASN A 187 -11.00 -14.02 10.97
C ASN A 187 -9.82 -13.06 10.73
N HIS A 188 -10.07 -11.75 10.87
CA HIS A 188 -9.05 -10.69 10.76
C HIS A 188 -7.96 -10.72 11.85
N ALA A 189 -8.18 -11.43 12.97
CA ALA A 189 -7.20 -11.50 14.06
C ALA A 189 -5.80 -11.94 13.58
N LYS A 190 -5.73 -12.81 12.57
CA LYS A 190 -4.48 -13.35 12.01
C LYS A 190 -4.01 -12.68 10.70
N LYS A 191 -4.84 -11.80 10.11
CA LYS A 191 -4.63 -11.25 8.77
C LYS A 191 -4.56 -9.72 8.83
N PHE A 192 -3.54 -9.14 8.20
CA PHE A 192 -3.48 -7.72 7.89
C PHE A 192 -4.11 -7.50 6.52
N PHE A 193 -4.96 -6.49 6.36
CA PHE A 193 -5.69 -6.20 5.12
C PHE A 193 -5.47 -4.75 4.71
#